data_AF-A0A495ZEF0-F1
#
_entry.id   AF-A0A495ZEF0-F1
#
_cell.length_a   1.000
_cell.length_b   1.000
_cell.length_c   1.000
_cell.angle_alpha   90.00
_cell.angle_beta   90.00
_cell.angle_gamma   90.00
#
_symmetry.space_group_name_H-M   'P 1'
#
loop_
_entity.id
_entity.type
_entity.pdbx_description
1 polymer ?
#
loop_
_entity_poly.entity_id
_entity_poly.type
_entity_poly.pdbx_seq_one_letter_code
_entity_poly.pdbx_strand_id
1 'polypeptide(L)'
;MRKRMIWGLAALIILMICTAFVLLMLKNRAEIAQLERDTAAVTEMLRQRDAQAQAEKSENANGHFHDDGTFHTGEHNPFDTPTWQTPAVQMPENVKDPAVVAAWKRLEDISNNRQRWGNFSPRALELMAELTPVPSIYDTTEGEDCGGEFIPTLDELAKLRDPRSAELLLAYQMDSGVSGNPPHEALRVMGPAAVPALIARLDYAPGEDSLFDPLDLLPQIVASHRLELDDIVEHIIIPKIKAIVTYEGPGERVESNKQLALNALEAILQKPKSQ
;
A
#
# COMPACT_ATOMS: atom_id res chain seq x y z
N MET A 1 67.89 -7.77 10.15
CA MET A 1 66.94 -6.79 10.74
C MET A 1 65.61 -6.68 9.99
N ARG A 2 65.58 -6.57 8.64
CA ARG A 2 64.33 -6.48 7.84
C ARG A 2 63.26 -7.55 8.14
N LYS A 3 63.63 -8.82 8.29
CA LYS A 3 62.64 -9.91 8.53
C LYS A 3 61.88 -9.74 9.86
N ARG A 4 62.55 -9.32 10.95
CA ARG A 4 61.90 -9.11 12.26
C ARG A 4 60.94 -7.91 12.25
N MET A 5 61.25 -6.89 11.47
CA MET A 5 60.39 -5.70 11.29
C MET A 5 59.10 -6.03 10.51
N ILE A 6 59.19 -6.90 9.50
CA ILE A 6 58.03 -7.35 8.70
C ILE A 6 57.07 -8.18 9.56
N TRP A 7 57.57 -9.08 10.42
CA TRP A 7 56.73 -9.85 11.34
C TRP A 7 56.06 -8.95 12.39
N GLY A 8 56.76 -7.92 12.89
CA GLY A 8 56.16 -6.93 13.79
C GLY A 8 55.04 -6.14 13.12
N LEU A 9 55.22 -5.72 11.86
CA LEU A 9 54.20 -4.98 11.11
C LEU A 9 52.99 -5.86 10.80
N ALA A 10 53.20 -7.12 10.41
CA ALA A 10 52.13 -8.08 10.14
C ALA A 10 51.29 -8.38 11.39
N ALA A 11 51.94 -8.57 12.54
CA ALA A 11 51.23 -8.77 13.80
C ALA A 11 50.38 -7.55 14.19
N LEU A 12 50.87 -6.33 13.95
CA LEU A 12 50.17 -5.10 14.28
C LEU A 12 48.96 -4.87 13.35
N ILE A 13 49.07 -5.21 12.06
CA ILE A 13 47.95 -5.16 11.12
C ILE A 13 46.87 -6.18 11.49
N ILE A 14 47.25 -7.42 11.81
CA ILE A 14 46.31 -8.46 12.24
C ILE A 14 45.59 -8.02 13.52
N LEU A 15 46.34 -7.45 14.48
CA LEU A 15 45.76 -6.95 15.72
C LEU A 15 44.71 -5.87 15.42
N MET A 16 45.02 -4.88 14.59
CA MET A 16 44.08 -3.79 14.23
C MET A 16 42.82 -4.32 13.52
N ILE A 17 42.95 -5.31 12.63
CA ILE A 17 41.80 -5.91 11.96
C ILE A 17 40.91 -6.65 12.97
N CYS A 18 41.51 -7.41 13.89
CA CYS A 18 40.76 -8.10 14.95
C CYS A 18 40.04 -7.11 15.87
N THR A 19 40.68 -6.00 16.29
CA THR A 19 40.02 -5.00 17.14
C THR A 19 38.88 -4.29 16.39
N ALA A 20 39.08 -3.94 15.12
CA ALA A 20 38.05 -3.32 14.30
C ALA A 20 36.83 -4.24 14.11
N PHE A 21 37.07 -5.54 13.89
CA PHE A 21 36.02 -6.54 13.76
C PHE A 21 35.21 -6.71 15.06
N VAL A 22 35.90 -6.74 16.22
CA VAL A 22 35.24 -6.79 17.53
C VAL A 22 34.42 -5.52 17.80
N LEU A 23 34.93 -4.34 17.47
CA LEU A 23 34.21 -3.08 17.62
C LEU A 23 32.97 -3.00 16.71
N LEU A 24 33.07 -3.47 15.47
CA LEU A 24 31.92 -3.57 14.56
C LEU A 24 30.87 -4.55 15.07
N MET A 25 31.28 -5.71 15.59
CA MET A 25 30.35 -6.68 16.18
C MET A 25 29.65 -6.14 17.43
N LEU A 26 30.37 -5.41 18.30
CA LEU A 26 29.79 -4.78 19.48
C LEU A 26 28.82 -3.65 19.10
N LYS A 27 29.15 -2.84 18.08
CA LYS A 27 28.27 -1.78 17.56
C LYS A 27 26.99 -2.38 16.97
N ASN A 28 27.11 -3.42 16.15
CA ASN A 28 25.95 -4.09 15.56
C ASN A 28 25.04 -4.72 16.63
N ARG A 29 25.60 -5.31 17.69
CA ARG A 29 24.80 -5.83 18.81
C ARG A 29 24.11 -4.73 19.62
N ALA A 30 24.78 -3.59 19.82
CA ALA A 30 24.19 -2.45 20.52
C ALA A 30 23.05 -1.83 19.71
N GLU A 31 23.21 -1.71 18.38
CA GLU A 31 22.18 -1.23 17.47
C GLU A 31 20.98 -2.18 17.42
N ILE A 32 21.21 -3.50 17.35
CA ILE A 32 20.13 -4.49 17.42
C ILE A 32 19.40 -4.41 18.77
N ALA A 33 20.13 -4.34 19.88
CA ALA A 33 19.53 -4.22 21.21
C ALA A 33 18.82 -2.87 21.45
N GLN A 34 19.16 -1.84 20.68
CA GLN A 34 18.44 -0.56 20.69
C GLN A 34 17.19 -0.64 19.83
N LEU A 35 17.28 -1.22 18.63
CA LEU A 35 16.12 -1.52 17.78
C LEU A 35 15.10 -2.42 18.47
N GLU A 36 15.53 -3.44 19.22
CA GLU A 36 14.66 -4.30 20.02
C GLU A 36 13.96 -3.52 21.15
N ARG A 37 14.68 -2.61 21.83
CA ARG A 37 14.11 -1.74 22.87
C ARG A 37 13.13 -0.72 22.31
N ASP A 38 13.45 -0.12 21.17
CA ASP A 38 12.60 0.84 20.49
C ASP A 38 11.35 0.13 19.94
N THR A 39 11.49 -1.09 19.41
CA THR A 39 10.35 -1.93 18.99
C THR A 39 9.48 -2.33 20.18
N ALA A 40 10.07 -2.68 21.33
CA ALA A 40 9.31 -3.00 22.53
C ALA A 40 8.58 -1.77 23.11
N ALA A 41 9.23 -0.60 23.09
CA ALA A 41 8.61 0.66 23.53
C ALA A 41 7.46 1.08 22.60
N VAL A 42 7.61 0.92 21.29
CA VAL A 42 6.55 1.16 20.30
C VAL A 42 5.42 0.13 20.48
N THR A 43 5.73 -1.14 20.72
CA THR A 43 4.72 -2.18 20.97
C THR A 43 3.92 -1.90 22.22
N GLU A 44 4.55 -1.45 23.32
CA GLU A 44 3.82 -1.08 24.54
C GLU A 44 3.02 0.22 24.37
N MET A 45 3.53 1.19 23.60
CA MET A 45 2.77 2.40 23.25
C MET A 45 1.53 2.07 22.42
N LEU A 46 1.66 1.15 21.46
CA LEU A 46 0.53 0.62 20.68
C LEU A 46 -0.45 -0.14 21.58
N ARG A 47 0.03 -0.94 22.52
CA ARG A 47 -0.82 -1.67 23.48
C ARG A 47 -1.59 -0.73 24.42
N GLN A 48 -0.97 0.38 24.85
CA GLN A 48 -1.62 1.41 25.66
C GLN A 48 -2.67 2.18 24.85
N ARG A 49 -2.36 2.50 23.58
CA ARG A 49 -3.32 3.09 22.64
C ARG A 49 -4.49 2.15 22.36
N ASP A 50 -4.27 0.85 22.18
CA ASP A 50 -5.32 -0.15 21.99
C ASP A 50 -6.22 -0.30 23.22
N ALA A 51 -5.65 -0.23 24.42
CA ALA A 51 -6.40 -0.24 25.67
C ALA A 51 -7.28 1.02 25.83
N GLN A 52 -6.79 2.17 25.37
CA GLN A 52 -7.55 3.42 25.35
C GLN A 52 -8.63 3.41 24.27
N ALA A 53 -8.34 2.90 23.08
CA ALA A 53 -9.29 2.72 21.97
C ALA A 53 -10.38 1.68 22.30
N GLN A 54 -10.08 0.63 23.07
CA GLN A 54 -11.10 -0.30 23.58
C GLN A 54 -12.01 0.33 24.64
N ALA A 55 -11.48 1.24 25.46
CA ALA A 55 -12.32 2.02 26.37
C ALA A 55 -13.27 2.94 25.59
N GLU A 56 -12.79 3.58 24.53
CA GLU A 56 -13.59 4.43 23.62
C GLU A 56 -14.58 3.63 22.74
N LYS A 57 -14.23 2.40 22.31
CA LYS A 57 -15.15 1.48 21.57
C LYS A 57 -16.35 1.04 22.42
N SER A 58 -16.25 1.07 23.75
CA SER A 58 -17.40 0.81 24.62
C SER A 58 -18.38 1.99 24.71
N GLU A 59 -17.95 3.19 24.32
CA GLU A 59 -18.78 4.41 24.28
C GLU A 59 -19.32 4.73 22.88
N ASN A 60 -18.64 4.29 21.80
CA ASN A 60 -19.02 4.65 20.44
C ASN A 60 -19.18 3.42 19.52
N ALA A 61 -20.18 2.59 19.81
CA ALA A 61 -20.63 1.54 18.89
C ALA A 61 -21.54 2.16 17.81
N ASN A 62 -20.97 2.83 16.81
CA ASN A 62 -21.75 3.44 15.72
C ASN A 62 -21.18 3.08 14.35
N GLY A 63 -22.02 2.45 13.51
CA GLY A 63 -21.83 2.43 12.07
C GLY A 63 -22.16 3.80 11.45
N HIS A 64 -21.72 4.01 10.21
CA HIS A 64 -22.01 5.23 9.46
C HIS A 64 -23.29 5.06 8.63
N PHE A 65 -24.09 6.12 8.58
CA PHE A 65 -25.32 6.22 7.81
C PHE A 65 -25.04 7.09 6.59
N HIS A 66 -25.37 6.59 5.41
CA HIS A 66 -25.35 7.39 4.19
C HIS A 66 -26.69 8.13 4.00
N ASP A 67 -26.65 9.28 3.31
CA ASP A 67 -27.82 10.12 3.00
C ASP A 67 -28.86 9.42 2.08
N ASP A 68 -28.49 8.31 1.46
CA ASP A 68 -29.39 7.44 0.69
C ASP A 68 -30.15 6.40 1.56
N GLY A 69 -29.91 6.43 2.87
CA GLY A 69 -30.54 5.54 3.85
C GLY A 69 -29.90 4.15 3.94
N THR A 70 -28.76 3.92 3.30
CA THR A 70 -28.02 2.66 3.43
C THR A 70 -27.14 2.65 4.68
N PHE A 71 -27.19 1.53 5.40
CA PHE A 71 -26.42 1.26 6.61
C PHE A 71 -25.49 0.10 6.33
N HIS A 72 -24.19 0.38 6.22
CA HIS A 72 -23.19 -0.65 6.00
C HIS A 72 -22.79 -1.26 7.36
N THR A 73 -23.42 -2.39 7.71
CA THR A 73 -22.98 -3.23 8.83
C THR A 73 -22.04 -4.30 8.35
N GLY A 74 -20.78 -4.20 8.75
CA GLY A 74 -19.83 -5.31 8.70
C GLY A 74 -18.62 -5.10 7.80
N GLU A 75 -18.53 -3.98 7.09
CA GLU A 75 -17.30 -3.65 6.36
C GLU A 75 -16.24 -3.16 7.35
N HIS A 76 -15.04 -3.72 7.23
CA HIS A 76 -13.84 -3.22 7.87
C HIS A 76 -13.79 -1.71 7.64
N ASN A 77 -13.93 -0.91 8.70
CA ASN A 77 -13.66 0.52 8.61
C ASN A 77 -12.15 0.65 8.32
N PRO A 78 -11.74 1.04 7.10
CA PRO A 78 -10.32 1.14 6.77
C PRO A 78 -9.62 2.25 7.57
N PHE A 79 -10.39 3.09 8.27
CA PHE A 79 -9.91 4.13 9.18
C PHE A 79 -9.80 3.66 10.64
N ASP A 80 -10.14 2.40 10.96
CA ASP A 80 -9.83 1.79 12.25
C ASP A 80 -8.30 1.56 12.32
N THR A 81 -7.61 2.58 12.88
CA THR A 81 -6.15 2.64 13.07
C THR A 81 -5.45 1.41 13.67
N PRO A 82 -6.04 0.56 14.55
CA PRO A 82 -5.34 -0.63 15.03
C PRO A 82 -5.22 -1.76 13.99
N THR A 83 -5.83 -1.61 12.80
CA THR A 83 -5.94 -2.70 11.82
C THR A 83 -5.48 -2.33 10.42
N TRP A 84 -4.43 -1.49 10.25
CA TRP A 84 -3.79 -1.26 8.94
C TRP A 84 -3.37 -2.59 8.30
N GLN A 85 -4.28 -3.21 7.57
CA GLN A 85 -4.14 -4.53 6.97
C GLN A 85 -3.58 -4.33 5.57
N THR A 86 -2.64 -5.20 5.21
CA THR A 86 -2.20 -5.30 3.82
C THR A 86 -3.37 -5.77 2.97
N PRO A 87 -3.52 -5.27 1.74
CA PRO A 87 -4.54 -5.73 0.82
C PRO A 87 -4.56 -7.26 0.75
N ALA A 88 -5.73 -7.86 0.99
CA ALA A 88 -5.89 -9.30 0.96
C ALA A 88 -5.91 -9.78 -0.50
N VAL A 89 -4.78 -10.32 -0.95
CA VAL A 89 -4.65 -10.92 -2.28
C VAL A 89 -4.82 -12.43 -2.15
N GLN A 90 -6.01 -12.94 -2.48
CA GLN A 90 -6.26 -14.39 -2.43
C GLN A 90 -6.19 -14.99 -3.83
N MET A 91 -5.23 -15.91 -4.03
CA MET A 91 -5.18 -16.71 -5.25
C MET A 91 -6.40 -17.64 -5.32
N PRO A 92 -7.10 -17.72 -6.45
CA PRO A 92 -8.22 -18.65 -6.60
C PRO A 92 -7.75 -20.12 -6.46
N GLU A 93 -8.50 -20.93 -5.71
CA GLU A 93 -8.10 -22.30 -5.33
C GLU A 93 -7.83 -23.24 -6.52
N ASN A 94 -8.42 -22.96 -7.69
CA ASN A 94 -8.37 -23.82 -8.87
C ASN A 94 -7.27 -23.45 -9.88
N VAL A 95 -6.40 -22.47 -9.58
CA VAL A 95 -5.30 -22.07 -10.47
C VAL A 95 -4.17 -23.11 -10.39
N LYS A 96 -3.89 -23.76 -11.53
CA LYS A 96 -2.82 -24.78 -11.65
C LYS A 96 -1.71 -24.42 -12.62
N ASP A 97 -1.92 -23.42 -13.47
CA ASP A 97 -0.91 -22.95 -14.42
C ASP A 97 0.29 -22.34 -13.66
N PRO A 98 1.52 -22.86 -13.81
CA PRO A 98 2.69 -22.36 -13.09
C PRO A 98 2.97 -20.87 -13.28
N ALA A 99 2.72 -20.31 -14.47
CA ALA A 99 2.93 -18.89 -14.75
C ALA A 99 1.92 -18.02 -13.99
N VAL A 100 0.65 -18.45 -13.97
CA VAL A 100 -0.40 -17.76 -13.21
C VAL A 100 -0.13 -17.85 -11.71
N VAL A 101 0.30 -19.01 -11.20
CA VAL A 101 0.71 -19.17 -9.79
C VAL A 101 1.89 -18.26 -9.45
N ALA A 102 2.88 -18.13 -10.33
CA ALA A 102 4.03 -17.24 -10.11
C ALA A 102 3.61 -15.77 -10.05
N ALA A 103 2.69 -15.35 -10.93
CA ALA A 103 2.11 -14.00 -10.91
C ALA A 103 1.39 -13.72 -9.57
N TRP A 104 0.58 -14.65 -9.07
CA TRP A 104 -0.11 -14.50 -7.78
C TRP A 104 0.86 -14.42 -6.60
N LYS A 105 1.90 -15.26 -6.59
CA LYS A 105 2.96 -15.19 -5.56
C LYS A 105 3.72 -13.86 -5.60
N ARG A 106 3.95 -13.30 -6.79
CA ARG A 106 4.56 -11.97 -6.92
C ARG A 106 3.63 -10.88 -6.37
N LEU A 107 2.33 -10.96 -6.67
CA LEU A 107 1.35 -10.01 -6.15
C LEU A 107 1.24 -10.09 -4.61
N GLU A 108 1.30 -11.30 -4.05
CA GLU A 108 1.40 -11.53 -2.60
C GLU A 108 2.70 -10.97 -2.01
N ASP A 109 3.85 -11.14 -2.68
CA ASP A 109 5.12 -10.53 -2.27
C ASP A 109 5.03 -9.00 -2.29
N ILE A 110 4.39 -8.39 -3.29
CA ILE A 110 4.14 -6.94 -3.31
C ILE A 110 3.33 -6.51 -2.09
N SER A 111 2.25 -7.22 -1.77
CA SER A 111 1.38 -6.88 -0.64
C SER A 111 2.10 -7.02 0.71
N ASN A 112 2.87 -8.10 0.90
CA ASN A 112 3.42 -8.48 2.20
C ASN A 112 4.86 -8.00 2.46
N ASN A 113 5.67 -7.82 1.41
CA ASN A 113 7.10 -7.53 1.53
C ASN A 113 7.39 -6.02 1.49
N ARG A 114 6.99 -5.36 2.58
CA ARG A 114 7.11 -3.90 2.78
C ARG A 114 8.52 -3.35 2.67
N GLN A 115 9.54 -4.15 2.95
CA GLN A 115 10.95 -3.73 2.83
C GLN A 115 11.44 -3.70 1.39
N ARG A 116 10.88 -4.56 0.52
CA ARG A 116 11.25 -4.66 -0.88
C ARG A 116 10.51 -3.65 -1.74
N TRP A 117 9.22 -3.50 -1.49
CA TRP A 117 8.32 -2.70 -2.33
C TRP A 117 8.01 -1.32 -1.75
N GLY A 118 8.29 -1.13 -0.46
CA GLY A 118 8.15 0.13 0.25
C GLY A 118 9.45 0.59 0.93
N ASN A 119 9.50 1.86 1.26
CA ASN A 119 10.46 2.43 2.21
C ASN A 119 9.87 2.29 3.62
N PHE A 120 9.66 1.06 4.07
CA PHE A 120 9.03 0.80 5.36
C PHE A 120 9.73 1.58 6.47
N SER A 121 8.97 2.50 7.08
CA SER A 121 9.43 3.36 8.15
C SER A 121 8.30 3.56 9.15
N PRO A 122 8.62 3.79 10.44
CA PRO A 122 7.62 4.24 11.43
C PRO A 122 6.82 5.45 10.93
N ARG A 123 7.44 6.33 10.13
CA ARG A 123 6.81 7.50 9.53
C ARG A 123 5.59 7.17 8.66
N ALA A 124 5.58 6.04 7.96
CA ALA A 124 4.40 5.64 7.17
C ALA A 124 3.18 5.41 8.07
N LEU A 125 3.37 4.81 9.25
CA LEU A 125 2.30 4.60 10.22
C LEU A 125 1.84 5.91 10.86
N GLU A 126 2.78 6.82 11.15
CA GLU A 126 2.48 8.15 11.66
C GLU A 126 1.64 8.95 10.66
N LEU A 127 2.05 8.99 9.39
CA LEU A 127 1.32 9.68 8.32
C LEU A 127 -0.08 9.08 8.10
N MET A 128 -0.21 7.75 8.09
CA MET A 128 -1.54 7.11 8.02
C MET A 128 -2.40 7.46 9.22
N ALA A 129 -1.80 7.62 10.42
CA ALA A 129 -2.52 8.07 11.61
C ALA A 129 -2.90 9.56 11.55
N GLU A 130 -2.03 10.43 11.02
CA GLU A 130 -2.31 11.86 10.79
C GLU A 130 -3.46 12.06 9.80
N LEU A 131 -3.59 11.16 8.84
CA LEU A 131 -4.70 11.06 7.89
C LEU A 131 -5.95 10.39 8.50
N THR A 132 -6.02 10.18 9.82
CA THR A 132 -7.21 9.61 10.48
C THR A 132 -7.60 10.37 11.75
N PRO A 133 -8.91 10.59 12.01
CA PRO A 133 -10.05 10.22 11.16
C PRO A 133 -10.12 11.09 9.90
N VAL A 134 -10.81 10.59 8.87
CA VAL A 134 -10.89 11.30 7.60
C VAL A 134 -11.66 12.60 7.77
N PRO A 135 -11.12 13.76 7.36
CA PRO A 135 -11.91 14.97 7.26
C PRO A 135 -13.05 14.75 6.25
N SER A 136 -14.29 14.88 6.70
CA SER A 136 -15.44 14.86 5.81
C SER A 136 -15.42 16.11 4.92
N ILE A 137 -15.80 15.99 3.64
CA ILE A 137 -16.04 17.17 2.78
C ILE A 137 -17.12 18.10 3.33
N TYR A 138 -17.89 17.67 4.33
CA TYR A 138 -18.93 18.45 4.99
C TYR A 138 -18.43 19.19 6.25
N ASP A 139 -17.30 18.77 6.83
CA ASP A 139 -16.64 19.47 7.96
C ASP A 139 -15.91 20.75 7.53
N THR A 140 -15.83 21.00 6.22
CA THR A 140 -15.03 22.08 5.61
C THR A 140 -15.90 23.26 5.17
N THR A 141 -17.17 23.28 5.60
CA THR A 141 -18.08 24.40 5.39
C THR A 141 -17.61 25.70 6.08
N GLU A 142 -16.63 25.61 6.99
CA GLU A 142 -15.89 26.76 7.54
C GLU A 142 -14.54 27.00 6.85
N GLY A 143 -14.50 27.05 5.51
CA GLY A 143 -13.56 27.89 4.75
C GLY A 143 -12.04 27.70 4.93
N GLU A 144 -11.57 26.69 5.65
CA GLU A 144 -10.15 26.35 5.74
C GLU A 144 -9.80 25.31 4.68
N ASP A 145 -8.90 25.68 3.77
CA ASP A 145 -8.36 24.83 2.71
C ASP A 145 -8.00 23.44 3.28
N CYS A 146 -8.65 22.39 2.76
CA CYS A 146 -8.17 21.01 2.89
C CYS A 146 -6.77 20.79 2.28
N GLY A 147 -6.00 21.84 1.96
CA GLY A 147 -4.86 21.81 1.05
C GLY A 147 -3.51 22.15 1.67
N GLY A 148 -3.46 22.73 2.87
CA GLY A 148 -2.20 23.18 3.46
C GLY A 148 -1.27 22.03 3.84
N GLU A 149 -1.75 21.12 4.69
CA GLU A 149 -0.95 20.00 5.21
C GLU A 149 -1.37 18.64 4.64
N PHE A 150 -2.63 18.48 4.21
CA PHE A 150 -3.15 17.23 3.65
C PHE A 150 -2.41 16.77 2.38
N ILE A 151 -2.26 17.65 1.38
CA ILE A 151 -1.58 17.30 0.12
C ILE A 151 -0.10 16.92 0.38
N PRO A 152 0.69 17.70 1.14
CA PRO A 152 2.04 17.29 1.53
C PRO A 152 2.10 15.95 2.28
N THR A 153 1.15 15.67 3.17
CA THR A 153 1.08 14.40 3.92
C THR A 153 0.78 13.22 2.99
N LEU A 154 -0.13 13.37 2.02
CA LEU A 154 -0.38 12.36 0.99
C LEU A 154 0.85 12.11 0.12
N ASP A 155 1.53 13.19 -0.31
CA ASP A 155 2.74 13.10 -1.13
C ASP A 155 3.90 12.42 -0.40
N GLU A 156 4.06 12.70 0.90
CA GLU A 156 5.06 12.03 1.75
C GLU A 156 4.73 10.55 1.88
N LEU A 157 3.48 10.21 2.20
CA LEU A 157 3.02 8.84 2.36
C LEU A 157 3.18 8.03 1.07
N ALA A 158 2.84 8.61 -0.07
CA ALA A 158 2.99 7.98 -1.38
C ALA A 158 4.44 7.57 -1.68
N LYS A 159 5.41 8.42 -1.31
CA LYS A 159 6.86 8.15 -1.50
C LYS A 159 7.38 7.03 -0.59
N LEU A 160 6.69 6.76 0.52
CA LEU A 160 7.00 5.63 1.39
C LEU A 160 6.53 4.30 0.79
N ARG A 161 5.56 4.32 -0.13
CA ARG A 161 5.10 3.17 -0.90
C ARG A 161 4.74 1.96 -0.01
N ASP A 162 4.15 2.21 1.16
CA ASP A 162 3.68 1.13 2.02
C ASP A 162 2.38 0.56 1.43
N PRO A 163 2.29 -0.73 1.05
CA PRO A 163 1.07 -1.29 0.45
C PRO A 163 -0.19 -1.12 1.30
N ARG A 164 -0.06 -0.96 2.62
CA ARG A 164 -1.21 -0.71 3.51
C ARG A 164 -1.82 0.68 3.30
N SER A 165 -1.00 1.67 2.96
CA SER A 165 -1.51 3.02 2.71
C SER A 165 -2.32 3.10 1.42
N ALA A 166 -2.20 2.13 0.50
CA ALA A 166 -3.01 2.10 -0.71
C ALA A 166 -4.50 1.89 -0.41
N GLU A 167 -4.85 1.04 0.57
CA GLU A 167 -6.26 0.87 0.99
C GLU A 167 -6.80 2.14 1.64
N LEU A 168 -6.00 2.80 2.48
CA LEU A 168 -6.37 4.08 3.07
C LEU A 168 -6.68 5.12 1.97
N LEU A 169 -5.78 5.27 1.00
CA LEU A 169 -5.93 6.22 -0.10
C LEU A 169 -7.12 5.91 -1.01
N LEU A 170 -7.42 4.63 -1.26
CA LEU A 170 -8.62 4.23 -2.00
C LEU A 170 -9.89 4.53 -1.21
N ALA A 171 -9.88 4.27 0.10
CA ALA A 171 -11.00 4.60 0.98
C ALA A 171 -11.27 6.11 1.04
N TYR A 172 -10.24 6.95 0.95
CA TYR A 172 -10.40 8.39 0.78
C TYR A 172 -11.23 8.74 -0.46
N GLN A 173 -10.94 8.13 -1.60
CA GLN A 173 -11.64 8.44 -2.84
C GLN A 173 -13.09 7.96 -2.84
N MET A 174 -13.37 6.85 -2.17
CA MET A 174 -14.66 6.17 -2.21
C MET A 174 -15.60 6.55 -1.07
N ASP A 175 -15.09 6.58 0.16
CA ASP A 175 -15.94 6.56 1.36
C ASP A 175 -16.03 7.93 2.04
N SER A 176 -15.08 8.83 1.77
CA SER A 176 -15.01 10.13 2.46
C SER A 176 -15.53 11.34 1.68
N GLY A 177 -15.90 11.13 0.42
CA GLY A 177 -16.25 12.22 -0.50
C GLY A 177 -15.07 13.10 -0.92
N VAL A 178 -13.88 12.91 -0.34
CA VAL A 178 -12.62 13.56 -0.76
C VAL A 178 -12.15 12.91 -2.07
N SER A 179 -12.85 13.26 -3.14
CA SER A 179 -12.54 12.88 -4.51
C SER A 179 -11.70 13.97 -5.16
N GLY A 180 -10.74 13.57 -6.00
CA GLY A 180 -9.90 14.51 -6.73
C GLY A 180 -8.51 14.00 -7.02
N ASN A 181 -7.72 14.85 -7.66
CA ASN A 181 -6.38 14.50 -8.10
C ASN A 181 -5.40 14.08 -6.96
N PRO A 182 -5.45 14.59 -5.71
CA PRO A 182 -4.38 14.30 -4.76
C PRO A 182 -4.28 12.83 -4.30
N PRO A 183 -5.34 12.15 -3.81
CA PRO A 183 -5.23 10.72 -3.46
C PRO A 183 -4.97 9.83 -4.67
N HIS A 184 -5.55 10.18 -5.82
CA HIS A 184 -5.33 9.50 -7.09
C HIS A 184 -3.85 9.56 -7.52
N GLU A 185 -3.25 10.75 -7.46
CA GLU A 185 -1.84 10.97 -7.74
C GLU A 185 -0.94 10.25 -6.75
N ALA A 186 -1.31 10.25 -5.46
CA ALA A 186 -0.60 9.50 -4.43
C ALA A 186 -0.55 8.00 -4.75
N LEU A 187 -1.67 7.38 -5.13
CA LEU A 187 -1.73 5.98 -5.57
C LEU A 187 -0.87 5.72 -6.82
N ARG A 188 -0.87 6.66 -7.77
CA ARG A 188 -0.02 6.59 -8.97
C ARG A 188 1.47 6.65 -8.62
N VAL A 189 1.87 7.54 -7.71
CA VAL A 189 3.25 7.69 -7.21
C VAL A 189 3.71 6.44 -6.44
N MET A 190 2.81 5.76 -5.73
CA MET A 190 3.13 4.49 -5.07
C MET A 190 3.55 3.38 -6.06
N GLY A 191 3.06 3.44 -7.30
CA GLY A 191 3.38 2.49 -8.37
C GLY A 191 3.00 1.05 -7.98
N PRO A 192 3.90 0.05 -8.15
CA PRO A 192 3.64 -1.34 -7.81
C PRO A 192 3.01 -1.59 -6.43
N ALA A 193 3.37 -0.83 -5.40
CA ALA A 193 2.84 -1.01 -4.05
C ALA A 193 1.32 -0.79 -3.94
N ALA A 194 0.72 -0.02 -4.86
CA ALA A 194 -0.73 0.20 -4.91
C ALA A 194 -1.49 -0.92 -5.64
N VAL A 195 -0.81 -1.74 -6.46
CA VAL A 195 -1.45 -2.73 -7.32
C VAL A 195 -2.26 -3.79 -6.57
N PRO A 196 -1.83 -4.33 -5.42
CA PRO A 196 -2.65 -5.26 -4.64
C PRO A 196 -4.03 -4.72 -4.28
N ALA A 197 -4.09 -3.46 -3.82
CA ALA A 197 -5.34 -2.81 -3.43
C ALA A 197 -6.25 -2.56 -4.64
N LEU A 198 -5.68 -2.06 -5.75
CA LEU A 198 -6.41 -1.84 -6.99
C LEU A 198 -6.95 -3.16 -7.59
N ILE A 199 -6.19 -4.25 -7.50
CA ILE A 199 -6.64 -5.57 -7.98
C ILE A 199 -7.76 -6.15 -7.12
N ALA A 200 -7.74 -5.92 -5.80
CA ALA A 200 -8.81 -6.33 -4.90
C ALA A 200 -10.13 -5.61 -5.24
N ARG A 201 -10.07 -4.32 -5.62
CA ARG A 201 -11.25 -3.56 -6.06
C ARG A 201 -11.82 -4.02 -7.40
N LEU A 202 -11.01 -4.61 -8.29
CA LEU A 202 -11.51 -5.22 -9.53
C LEU A 202 -12.38 -6.47 -9.29
N ASP A 203 -12.41 -7.03 -8.09
CA ASP A 203 -13.30 -8.16 -7.75
C ASP A 203 -14.73 -7.73 -7.38
N TYR A 204 -14.98 -6.42 -7.32
CA TYR A 204 -16.30 -5.86 -7.04
C TYR A 204 -17.22 -6.04 -8.26
N ALA A 205 -18.54 -6.01 -8.06
CA ALA A 205 -19.45 -6.29 -9.16
C ALA A 205 -19.30 -5.22 -10.28
N PRO A 206 -19.30 -5.60 -11.57
CA PRO A 206 -19.16 -4.64 -12.68
C PRO A 206 -20.17 -3.49 -12.74
N GLY A 207 -21.25 -3.56 -11.97
CA GLY A 207 -22.25 -2.49 -11.83
C GLY A 207 -21.97 -1.47 -10.72
N GLU A 208 -20.88 -1.62 -9.96
CA GLU A 208 -20.56 -0.74 -8.83
C GLU A 208 -19.76 0.51 -9.23
N ASP A 209 -19.93 1.58 -8.44
CA ASP A 209 -19.27 2.88 -8.62
C ASP A 209 -17.76 2.82 -8.34
N SER A 210 -17.35 1.80 -7.59
CA SER A 210 -16.00 1.53 -7.08
C SER A 210 -14.95 1.19 -8.14
N LEU A 211 -15.34 1.00 -9.41
CA LEU A 211 -14.44 0.55 -10.47
C LEU A 211 -13.71 1.65 -11.22
N PHE A 212 -14.06 2.92 -11.01
CA PHE A 212 -13.40 4.04 -11.71
C PHE A 212 -11.89 4.09 -11.43
N ASP A 213 -11.49 4.15 -10.14
CA ASP A 213 -10.09 4.28 -9.75
C ASP A 213 -9.20 3.13 -10.23
N PRO A 214 -9.54 1.83 -10.03
CA PRO A 214 -8.69 0.76 -10.53
C PRO A 214 -8.60 0.73 -12.06
N LEU A 215 -9.66 1.09 -12.79
CA LEU A 215 -9.64 1.11 -14.26
C LEU A 215 -8.82 2.30 -14.82
N ASP A 216 -8.75 3.42 -14.11
CA ASP A 216 -7.96 4.59 -14.53
C ASP A 216 -6.49 4.52 -14.08
N LEU A 217 -6.21 4.02 -12.88
CA LEU A 217 -4.86 3.97 -12.30
C LEU A 217 -4.00 2.82 -12.83
N LEU A 218 -4.58 1.61 -12.98
CA LEU A 218 -3.80 0.43 -13.38
C LEU A 218 -3.09 0.62 -14.73
N PRO A 219 -3.71 1.17 -15.79
CA PRO A 219 -3.01 1.44 -17.04
C PRO A 219 -1.80 2.36 -16.88
N GLN A 220 -1.90 3.39 -16.05
CA GLN A 220 -0.82 4.36 -15.82
C GLN A 220 0.35 3.73 -15.06
N ILE A 221 0.05 2.93 -14.03
CA ILE A 221 1.06 2.19 -13.26
C ILE A 221 1.71 1.13 -14.16
N VAL A 222 0.94 0.39 -14.95
CA VAL A 222 1.45 -0.60 -15.90
C VAL A 222 2.36 0.05 -16.94
N ALA A 223 2.00 1.22 -17.48
CA ALA A 223 2.84 1.93 -18.45
C ALA A 223 4.22 2.29 -17.86
N SER A 224 4.26 2.69 -16.59
CA SER A 224 5.48 3.15 -15.91
C SER A 224 6.30 2.00 -15.30
N HIS A 225 5.65 0.91 -14.91
CA HIS A 225 6.25 -0.16 -14.09
C HIS A 225 6.04 -1.57 -14.66
N ARG A 226 5.77 -1.73 -15.97
CA ARG A 226 5.49 -3.03 -16.58
C ARG A 226 6.53 -4.10 -16.23
N LEU A 227 7.82 -3.74 -16.22
CA LEU A 227 8.90 -4.67 -15.90
C LEU A 227 8.92 -5.09 -14.42
N GLU A 228 8.56 -4.17 -13.52
CA GLU A 228 8.44 -4.48 -12.09
C GLU A 228 7.19 -5.32 -11.78
N LEU A 229 6.12 -5.13 -12.55
CA LEU A 229 4.89 -5.93 -12.43
C LEU A 229 5.00 -7.30 -13.10
N ASP A 230 5.79 -7.40 -14.16
CA ASP A 230 6.14 -8.65 -14.83
C ASP A 230 4.86 -9.41 -15.25
N ASP A 231 4.83 -10.72 -15.06
CA ASP A 231 3.71 -11.63 -15.32
C ASP A 231 2.37 -11.25 -14.64
N ILE A 232 2.34 -10.35 -13.64
CA ILE A 232 1.09 -9.86 -13.03
C ILE A 232 0.20 -9.19 -14.09
N VAL A 233 0.81 -8.48 -15.06
CA VAL A 233 0.06 -7.73 -16.08
C VAL A 233 -0.74 -8.69 -16.96
N GLU A 234 -0.07 -9.71 -17.51
CA GLU A 234 -0.66 -10.64 -18.48
C GLU A 234 -1.56 -11.70 -17.82
N HIS A 235 -1.21 -12.13 -16.60
CA HIS A 235 -1.88 -13.25 -15.94
C HIS A 235 -2.92 -12.84 -14.89
N ILE A 236 -2.96 -11.58 -14.46
CA ILE A 236 -3.92 -11.10 -13.44
C ILE A 236 -4.68 -9.85 -13.91
N ILE A 237 -3.97 -8.75 -14.22
CA ILE A 237 -4.62 -7.46 -14.54
C ILE A 237 -5.46 -7.55 -15.81
N ILE A 238 -4.87 -7.97 -16.94
CA ILE A 238 -5.58 -8.07 -18.23
C ILE A 238 -6.79 -9.03 -18.14
N PRO A 239 -6.67 -10.25 -17.57
CA PRO A 239 -7.82 -11.14 -17.40
C PRO A 239 -8.98 -10.53 -16.59
N LYS A 240 -8.68 -9.84 -15.48
CA LYS A 240 -9.71 -9.20 -14.65
C LYS A 240 -10.43 -8.08 -15.41
N ILE A 241 -9.70 -7.21 -16.11
CA ILE A 241 -10.32 -6.13 -16.90
C ILE A 241 -11.15 -6.71 -18.06
N LYS A 242 -10.70 -7.80 -18.72
CA LYS A 242 -11.50 -8.50 -19.74
C LYS A 242 -12.82 -9.07 -19.19
N ALA A 243 -12.82 -9.56 -17.95
CA ALA A 243 -14.04 -10.04 -17.32
C ALA A 243 -15.08 -8.92 -17.16
N ILE A 244 -14.65 -7.70 -16.83
CA ILE A 244 -15.53 -6.52 -16.75
C ILE A 244 -16.10 -6.18 -18.14
N VAL A 245 -15.26 -6.15 -19.18
CA VAL A 245 -15.71 -5.86 -20.56
C VAL A 245 -16.78 -6.85 -21.04
N THR A 246 -16.64 -8.12 -20.68
CA THR A 246 -17.51 -9.21 -21.15
C THR A 246 -18.71 -9.48 -20.24
N TYR A 247 -18.91 -8.67 -19.19
CA TYR A 247 -20.01 -8.86 -18.25
C TYR A 247 -21.37 -8.54 -18.89
N GLU A 248 -22.35 -9.44 -18.80
CA GLU A 248 -23.68 -9.27 -19.41
C GLU A 248 -24.80 -9.06 -18.37
N GLY A 249 -24.45 -8.88 -17.09
CA GLY A 249 -25.43 -8.70 -16.03
C GLY A 249 -26.02 -7.28 -15.94
N PRO A 250 -27.09 -7.10 -15.14
CA PRO A 250 -27.73 -5.80 -14.94
C PRO A 250 -26.90 -4.88 -14.05
N GLY A 251 -27.08 -3.56 -14.22
CA GLY A 251 -26.52 -2.52 -13.34
C GLY A 251 -26.41 -1.18 -14.06
N GLU A 252 -26.68 -0.08 -13.35
CA GLU A 252 -26.75 1.26 -13.94
C GLU A 252 -25.39 1.73 -14.51
N ARG A 253 -24.29 1.28 -13.92
CA ARG A 253 -22.93 1.64 -14.34
C ARG A 253 -22.24 0.63 -15.26
N VAL A 254 -22.89 -0.50 -15.57
CA VAL A 254 -22.26 -1.60 -16.32
C VAL A 254 -21.67 -1.13 -17.65
N GLU A 255 -22.43 -0.39 -18.46
CA GLU A 255 -21.92 0.07 -19.77
C GLU A 255 -20.83 1.14 -19.65
N SER A 256 -20.90 2.00 -18.63
CA SER A 256 -19.82 2.96 -18.35
C SER A 256 -18.54 2.24 -17.93
N ASN A 257 -18.65 1.27 -17.03
CA ASN A 257 -17.52 0.48 -16.53
C ASN A 257 -16.91 -0.40 -17.63
N LYS A 258 -17.71 -0.94 -18.54
CA LYS A 258 -17.22 -1.62 -19.76
C LYS A 258 -16.40 -0.69 -20.64
N GLN A 259 -16.88 0.53 -20.89
CA GLN A 259 -16.16 1.49 -21.71
C GLN A 259 -14.83 1.91 -21.06
N LEU A 260 -14.82 2.15 -19.75
CA LEU A 260 -13.60 2.40 -18.99
C LEU A 260 -12.63 1.21 -19.07
N ALA A 261 -13.14 -0.02 -18.91
CA ALA A 261 -12.35 -1.23 -19.00
C ALA A 261 -11.77 -1.47 -20.41
N LEU A 262 -12.52 -1.14 -21.47
CA LEU A 262 -12.02 -1.15 -22.85
C LEU A 262 -10.87 -0.16 -23.04
N ASN A 263 -11.04 1.09 -22.58
CA ASN A 263 -9.99 2.11 -22.65
C ASN A 263 -8.74 1.68 -21.87
N ALA A 264 -8.93 1.08 -20.68
CA ALA A 264 -7.86 0.56 -19.86
C ALA A 264 -7.09 -0.58 -20.55
N LEU A 265 -7.80 -1.52 -21.19
CA LEU A 265 -7.17 -2.59 -21.99
C LEU A 265 -6.39 -2.02 -23.18
N GLU A 266 -6.96 -1.06 -23.91
CA GLU A 266 -6.27 -0.42 -25.03
C GLU A 266 -4.95 0.23 -24.57
N ALA A 267 -4.99 0.98 -23.46
CA ALA A 267 -3.81 1.60 -22.88
C ALA A 267 -2.76 0.58 -22.42
N ILE A 268 -3.17 -0.51 -21.76
CA ILE A 268 -2.25 -1.56 -21.29
C ILE A 268 -1.65 -2.36 -22.46
N LEU A 269 -2.41 -2.62 -23.52
CA LEU A 269 -1.97 -3.42 -24.66
C LEU A 269 -1.08 -2.63 -25.63
N GLN A 270 -1.17 -1.30 -25.62
CA GLN A 270 -0.20 -0.45 -26.31
C GLN A 270 1.18 -0.63 -25.64
N LYS A 271 2.02 -1.49 -26.25
CA LYS A 271 3.41 -1.65 -25.81
C LYS A 271 4.09 -0.28 -25.79
N PRO A 272 4.84 0.08 -24.73
CA PRO A 272 5.59 1.33 -24.73
C PRO A 272 6.46 1.35 -25.99
N LYS A 273 6.39 2.46 -26.75
CA LYS A 273 7.29 2.70 -27.87
C LYS A 273 8.70 2.75 -27.29
N SER A 274 9.42 1.63 -27.38
CA SER A 274 10.85 1.44 -27.15
C SER A 274 11.55 2.62 -26.44
N GLN A 275 11.69 2.52 -25.13
CA GLN A 275 12.77 3.20 -24.39
C GLN A 275 13.96 2.25 -24.30
#